data_AF-A0A0W8CZE6-F1
#
_entry.id   AF-A0A0W8CZE6-F1
#
_cell.length_a   1.000
_cell.length_b   1.000
_cell.length_c   1.000
_cell.angle_alpha   90.00
_cell.angle_beta   90.00
_cell.angle_gamma   90.00
#
_symmetry.space_group_name_H-M   'P 1'
#
loop_
_entity.id
_entity.type
_entity.pdbx_description
1 polymer ?
#
loop_
_entity_poly.entity_id
_entity_poly.type
_entity_poly.pdbx_seq_one_letter_code
_entity_poly.pdbx_strand_id
1 'polypeptide(L)'
;MPWNANNNPAGEIRAPAMAAVLRLKKQQQGSMDTGVVWTRSLSVEELDELDITSEQLRHCALVHPEDFPVDASGPDGAALLHPRLHAQFVVSVRPHDAVPRGSIALSQPQMINLELCRLQTENWTLFTDRVPTANAVAIEIRPLLEEQDGEDSDEDMGVATQPPTAPIVTDAKEFAAAFAKFTWQRVLTEHERLVMPYKDGRNYFVRVLEIDAEDEDETDFTMPDSYRGRVDEDVQVFVSSEGGQSPAFELLNVTPISSAGLASMRSDVVTVLTNDEEEFPVKKKLLFPCIKLSSAVLSGKGYIRTHLLQSKWTWTAAHLIAFFCILSTKLVTTAPSFNSIPQSQTIC
;
A
#
# COMPACT_ATOMS: atom_id res chain seq x y z
N MET A 1 17.23 -15.96 -17.15
CA MET A 1 16.10 -15.09 -17.57
C MET A 1 15.16 -15.91 -18.46
N PRO A 2 13.82 -15.89 -18.24
CA PRO A 2 13.02 -14.68 -18.46
C PRO A 2 12.09 -14.34 -17.28
N TRP A 3 12.39 -13.25 -16.60
CA TRP A 3 11.42 -12.53 -15.80
C TRP A 3 10.47 -11.83 -16.77
N ASN A 4 9.25 -12.34 -16.86
CA ASN A 4 8.26 -11.76 -17.74
C ASN A 4 7.82 -10.42 -17.14
N ALA A 5 8.22 -9.30 -17.76
CA ALA A 5 7.79 -7.95 -17.42
C ALA A 5 6.27 -7.71 -17.62
N ASN A 6 5.51 -8.76 -18.00
CA ASN A 6 4.10 -8.69 -18.37
C ASN A 6 3.11 -8.60 -17.20
N ASN A 7 3.54 -8.76 -15.95
CA ASN A 7 2.64 -8.65 -14.79
C ASN A 7 2.83 -7.35 -14.01
N ASN A 8 3.24 -6.27 -14.68
CA ASN A 8 3.31 -4.94 -14.08
C ASN A 8 2.01 -4.15 -14.36
N PRO A 9 0.97 -4.21 -13.50
CA PRO A 9 -0.17 -3.32 -13.63
C PRO A 9 0.19 -1.84 -13.42
N ALA A 10 1.44 -1.53 -13.02
CA ALA A 10 1.93 -0.15 -12.93
C ALA A 10 1.93 0.58 -14.29
N GLY A 11 1.83 -0.16 -15.42
CA GLY A 11 1.67 0.43 -16.74
C GLY A 11 0.24 0.89 -17.07
N GLU A 12 -0.80 0.29 -16.48
CA GLU A 12 -2.20 0.49 -16.93
C GLU A 12 -3.17 1.01 -15.86
N ILE A 13 -2.82 1.08 -14.57
CA ILE A 13 -3.68 1.74 -13.56
C ILE A 13 -3.19 3.18 -13.31
N ARG A 14 -3.50 4.08 -14.24
CA ARG A 14 -3.47 5.53 -13.99
C ARG A 14 -4.87 6.00 -13.61
N ALA A 15 -4.95 6.68 -12.46
CA ALA A 15 -6.09 7.43 -11.86
C ALA A 15 -6.88 6.64 -10.80
N PRO A 16 -6.59 6.89 -9.50
CA PRO A 16 -7.32 7.96 -8.79
C PRO A 16 -6.49 9.04 -8.02
N ALA A 17 -5.17 8.90 -7.82
CA ALA A 17 -4.41 9.82 -6.95
C ALA A 17 -4.04 11.22 -7.53
N MET A 18 -4.37 11.50 -8.80
CA MET A 18 -4.29 12.89 -9.33
C MET A 18 -5.22 13.86 -8.58
N ALA A 19 -6.22 13.35 -7.85
CA ALA A 19 -7.15 14.12 -7.04
C ALA A 19 -6.61 14.53 -5.64
N ALA A 20 -5.73 13.74 -5.01
CA ALA A 20 -5.01 14.10 -3.78
C ALA A 20 -3.94 15.18 -4.06
N VAL A 21 -3.29 15.09 -5.22
CA VAL A 21 -2.31 16.05 -5.75
C VAL A 21 -2.89 17.46 -5.93
N LEU A 22 -4.20 17.62 -6.16
CA LEU A 22 -4.85 18.95 -6.26
C LEU A 22 -5.34 19.51 -4.91
N ARG A 23 -5.47 18.67 -3.89
CA ARG A 23 -5.96 19.06 -2.57
C ARG A 23 -4.83 19.55 -1.66
N LEU A 24 -3.66 18.89 -1.69
CA LEU A 24 -2.45 19.29 -0.95
C LEU A 24 -1.85 20.60 -1.49
N LYS A 25 -1.88 20.79 -2.82
CA LYS A 25 -1.42 22.02 -3.50
C LYS A 25 -2.17 23.29 -3.04
N LYS A 26 -3.36 23.13 -2.45
CA LYS A 26 -4.24 24.21 -1.99
C LYS A 26 -4.08 24.51 -0.48
N GLN A 27 -3.33 23.70 0.28
CA GLN A 27 -3.09 23.88 1.72
C GLN A 27 -1.66 24.36 2.06
N GLN A 28 -0.63 24.02 1.27
CA GLN A 28 0.76 24.42 1.57
C GLN A 28 1.21 25.77 0.98
N GLN A 29 0.33 26.51 0.30
CA GLN A 29 0.57 27.91 -0.09
C GLN A 29 0.67 28.87 1.13
N GLY A 30 0.78 28.35 2.35
CA GLY A 30 0.75 29.07 3.63
C GLY A 30 1.96 28.87 4.57
N SER A 31 3.06 28.23 4.18
CA SER A 31 4.27 28.16 5.00
C SER A 31 5.49 28.67 4.23
N MET A 32 5.78 29.97 4.34
CA MET A 32 7.08 30.53 3.99
C MET A 32 8.09 30.15 5.06
N ASP A 33 8.72 28.99 4.90
CA ASP A 33 10.03 28.72 5.49
C ASP A 33 10.84 27.96 4.44
N THR A 34 11.52 28.69 3.56
CA THR A 34 12.46 28.10 2.60
C THR A 34 13.75 27.77 3.33
N GLY A 35 13.68 26.78 4.22
CA GLY A 35 14.86 26.00 4.59
C GLY A 35 15.42 25.36 3.33
N VAL A 36 16.75 25.34 3.19
CA VAL A 36 17.41 24.66 2.08
C VAL A 36 17.10 23.17 2.21
N VAL A 37 16.15 22.68 1.40
CA VAL A 37 15.85 21.24 1.35
C VAL A 37 17.08 20.56 0.74
N TRP A 38 17.70 19.68 1.52
CA TRP A 38 18.87 18.94 1.09
C TRP A 38 18.56 18.21 -0.23
N THR A 39 19.40 18.43 -1.24
CA THR A 39 19.32 17.75 -2.54
C THR A 39 20.73 17.49 -3.07
N ARG A 40 20.99 16.27 -3.53
CA ARG A 40 22.27 15.85 -4.13
C ARG A 40 22.03 15.04 -5.39
N SER A 41 22.89 15.22 -6.39
CA SER A 41 22.94 14.36 -7.56
C SER A 41 23.83 13.16 -7.23
N LEU A 42 23.26 11.95 -7.24
CA LEU A 42 23.96 10.72 -6.87
C LEU A 42 23.79 9.65 -7.96
N SER A 43 24.88 8.94 -8.26
CA SER A 43 24.89 7.79 -9.17
C SER A 43 24.51 6.51 -8.42
N VAL A 44 23.68 5.67 -9.04
CA VAL A 44 23.24 4.41 -8.44
C VAL A 44 24.33 3.35 -8.57
N GLU A 45 24.71 2.76 -7.44
CA GLU A 45 25.52 1.55 -7.37
C GLU A 45 24.69 0.38 -6.85
N GLU A 46 25.07 -0.83 -7.23
CA GLU A 46 24.43 -2.04 -6.73
C GLU A 46 25.03 -2.43 -5.38
N LEU A 47 24.18 -2.58 -4.36
CA LEU A 47 24.60 -2.82 -2.98
C LEU A 47 25.35 -4.16 -2.83
N ASP A 48 24.97 -5.17 -3.61
CA ASP A 48 25.54 -6.52 -3.54
C ASP A 48 26.98 -6.59 -4.06
N GLU A 49 27.44 -5.57 -4.79
CA GLU A 49 28.85 -5.46 -5.22
C GLU A 49 29.76 -4.86 -4.14
N LEU A 50 29.19 -4.33 -3.06
CA LEU A 50 29.94 -3.81 -1.93
C LEU A 50 30.16 -4.92 -0.90
N ASP A 51 31.40 -5.03 -0.41
CA ASP A 51 31.77 -6.00 0.65
C ASP A 51 31.23 -5.54 2.02
N ILE A 52 29.93 -5.66 2.21
CA ILE A 52 29.21 -5.19 3.40
C ILE A 52 28.36 -6.32 3.99
N THR A 53 28.48 -6.54 5.30
CA THR A 53 27.70 -7.54 6.01
C THR A 53 26.23 -7.12 6.15
N SER A 54 25.29 -7.97 5.73
CA SER A 54 23.85 -7.65 5.64
C SER A 54 23.19 -7.31 6.99
N GLU A 55 23.71 -7.81 8.11
CA GLU A 55 23.18 -7.59 9.45
C GLU A 55 23.19 -6.10 9.88
N GLN A 56 24.03 -5.27 9.25
CA GLN A 56 24.17 -3.85 9.56
C GLN A 56 23.26 -2.94 8.73
N LEU A 57 22.67 -3.48 7.65
CA LEU A 57 22.05 -2.66 6.61
C LEU A 57 20.60 -2.29 6.91
N ARG A 58 19.87 -3.04 7.75
CA ARG A 58 18.45 -2.77 8.12
C ARG A 58 17.57 -2.32 6.95
N HIS A 59 17.73 -2.90 5.75
CA HIS A 59 17.01 -2.52 4.52
C HIS A 59 17.21 -1.06 4.07
N CYS A 60 18.26 -0.41 4.56
CA CYS A 60 18.63 0.92 4.15
C CYS A 60 19.47 0.84 2.87
N ALA A 61 19.26 1.80 1.98
CA ALA A 61 20.28 2.17 1.02
C ALA A 61 21.45 2.85 1.74
N LEU A 62 22.59 2.93 1.07
CA LEU A 62 23.79 3.53 1.65
C LEU A 62 24.30 4.69 0.80
N VAL A 63 24.87 5.69 1.45
CA VAL A 63 25.59 6.79 0.79
C VAL A 63 26.91 7.04 1.50
N HIS A 64 27.86 7.65 0.81
CA HIS A 64 29.09 8.09 1.45
C HIS A 64 28.78 9.15 2.54
N PRO A 65 29.49 9.18 3.70
CA PRO A 65 29.18 10.13 4.78
C PRO A 65 29.20 11.61 4.39
N GLU A 66 30.05 12.01 3.44
CA GLU A 66 30.09 13.39 2.91
C GLU A 66 28.87 13.77 2.05
N ASP A 67 28.16 12.76 1.55
CA ASP A 67 26.94 12.90 0.76
C ASP A 67 25.70 12.54 1.59
N PHE A 68 25.81 12.42 2.92
CA PHE A 68 24.69 12.12 3.81
C PHE A 68 24.09 13.39 4.42
N PRO A 69 22.76 13.53 4.49
CA PRO A 69 22.10 14.64 5.19
C PRO A 69 22.16 14.45 6.72
N VAL A 70 23.32 14.69 7.33
CA VAL A 70 23.57 14.46 8.77
C VAL A 70 22.54 15.16 9.66
N ASP A 71 22.17 16.39 9.34
CA ASP A 71 21.22 17.20 10.14
C ASP A 71 19.78 16.67 10.12
N ALA A 72 19.45 15.78 9.17
CA ALA A 72 18.12 15.19 9.02
C ALA A 72 18.06 13.73 9.47
N SER A 73 19.13 13.22 10.10
CA SER A 73 19.18 11.85 10.62
C SER A 73 18.17 11.66 11.75
N GLY A 74 17.33 10.63 11.61
CA GLY A 74 16.44 10.17 12.67
C GLY A 74 17.17 9.50 13.84
N PRO A 75 16.44 9.12 14.90
CA PRO A 75 17.00 8.46 16.10
C PRO A 75 17.73 7.15 15.80
N ASP A 76 17.38 6.49 14.69
CA ASP A 76 17.97 5.25 14.25
C ASP A 76 19.26 5.46 13.42
N GLY A 77 19.61 6.71 13.12
CA GLY A 77 20.78 7.06 12.29
C GLY A 77 20.51 7.08 10.79
N ALA A 78 19.25 6.96 10.36
CA ALA A 78 18.88 6.97 8.95
C ALA A 78 18.15 8.27 8.56
N ALA A 79 18.23 8.61 7.27
CA ALA A 79 17.46 9.70 6.66
C ALA A 79 16.61 9.16 5.52
N LEU A 80 15.46 9.79 5.26
CA LEU A 80 14.55 9.38 4.20
C LEU A 80 14.80 10.21 2.94
N LEU A 81 15.10 9.55 1.82
CA LEU A 81 15.37 10.19 0.53
C LEU A 81 14.41 9.72 -0.56
N HIS A 82 14.23 10.55 -1.57
CA HIS A 82 13.49 10.20 -2.79
C HIS A 82 14.12 10.84 -4.04
N PRO A 83 14.14 10.15 -5.20
CA PRO A 83 14.73 10.69 -6.43
C PRO A 83 13.75 11.46 -7.32
N ARG A 84 12.42 11.40 -7.07
CA ARG A 84 11.38 11.99 -7.94
C ARG A 84 10.55 13.02 -7.19
N LEU A 85 10.08 14.07 -7.91
CA LEU A 85 9.22 15.15 -7.40
C LEU A 85 7.97 14.67 -6.65
N HIS A 86 7.37 13.59 -7.15
CA HIS A 86 6.36 12.83 -6.43
C HIS A 86 7.04 11.55 -5.99
N ALA A 87 7.55 11.54 -4.76
CA ALA A 87 8.03 10.31 -4.17
C ALA A 87 6.87 9.32 -4.28
N GLN A 88 7.05 8.22 -5.03
CA GLN A 88 6.17 7.06 -4.95
C GLN A 88 6.75 6.12 -3.90
N PHE A 89 8.06 5.92 -3.91
CA PHE A 89 8.79 5.22 -2.87
C PHE A 89 9.72 6.18 -2.15
N VAL A 90 9.88 5.95 -0.86
CA VAL A 90 10.83 6.66 0.00
C VAL A 90 11.82 5.64 0.50
N VAL A 91 13.11 5.95 0.40
CA VAL A 91 14.18 5.02 0.78
C VAL A 91 14.83 5.51 2.06
N SER A 92 14.97 4.62 3.03
CA SER A 92 15.80 4.86 4.21
C SER A 92 17.26 4.74 3.83
N VAL A 93 18.07 5.73 4.19
CA VAL A 93 19.48 5.84 3.78
C VAL A 93 20.36 5.99 5.01
N ARG A 94 21.52 5.32 5.02
CA ARG A 94 22.54 5.43 6.07
C ARG A 94 23.90 5.78 5.50
N PRO A 95 24.77 6.48 6.25
CA PRO A 95 26.13 6.75 5.83
C PRO A 95 27.00 5.48 5.94
N HIS A 96 27.83 5.20 4.93
CA HIS A 96 28.78 4.08 4.95
C HIS A 96 30.00 4.37 4.06
N ASP A 97 31.22 4.14 4.58
CA ASP A 97 32.48 4.49 3.90
C ASP A 97 32.79 3.64 2.66
N ALA A 98 32.21 2.45 2.55
CA ALA A 98 32.38 1.59 1.36
C ALA A 98 31.66 2.14 0.11
N VAL A 99 30.71 3.06 0.26
CA VAL A 99 30.02 3.66 -0.89
C VAL A 99 30.91 4.76 -1.49
N PRO A 100 31.14 4.77 -2.81
CA PRO A 100 31.87 5.85 -3.46
C PRO A 100 31.21 7.23 -3.25
N ARG A 101 32.03 8.28 -3.19
CA ARG A 101 31.53 9.66 -3.15
C ARG A 101 30.72 9.97 -4.41
N GLY A 102 29.61 10.67 -4.24
CA GLY A 102 28.67 10.96 -5.31
C GLY A 102 27.81 9.77 -5.74
N SER A 103 27.78 8.68 -4.94
CA SER A 103 26.99 7.49 -5.23
C SER A 103 26.01 7.14 -4.11
N ILE A 104 24.98 6.39 -4.47
CA ILE A 104 24.03 5.74 -3.57
C ILE A 104 23.96 4.25 -3.91
N ALA A 105 24.21 3.41 -2.93
CA ALA A 105 24.13 1.96 -3.09
C ALA A 105 22.71 1.48 -2.76
N LEU A 106 22.08 0.84 -3.74
CA LEU A 106 20.71 0.32 -3.65
C LEU A 106 20.72 -1.20 -3.81
N SER A 107 19.92 -1.89 -2.99
CA SER A 107 19.61 -3.30 -3.23
C SER A 107 18.78 -3.47 -4.50
N GLN A 108 18.84 -4.66 -5.11
CA GLN A 108 18.08 -4.96 -6.33
C GLN A 108 16.57 -4.66 -6.19
N PRO A 109 15.88 -5.00 -5.07
CA PRO A 109 14.47 -4.63 -4.90
C PRO A 109 14.23 -3.10 -4.88
N GLN A 110 15.13 -2.33 -4.26
CA GLN A 110 15.03 -0.87 -4.23
C GLN A 110 15.20 -0.26 -5.63
N MET A 111 16.16 -0.76 -6.41
CA MET A 111 16.34 -0.35 -7.81
C MET A 111 15.09 -0.63 -8.65
N ILE A 112 14.49 -1.82 -8.50
CA ILE A 112 13.26 -2.21 -9.18
C ILE A 112 12.08 -1.31 -8.78
N ASN A 113 11.90 -1.04 -7.48
CA ASN A 113 10.81 -0.17 -7.01
C ASN A 113 10.95 1.25 -7.57
N LEU A 114 12.18 1.78 -7.65
CA LEU A 114 12.45 3.12 -8.16
C LEU A 114 12.57 3.19 -9.69
N GLU A 115 12.56 2.04 -10.37
CA GLU A 115 12.82 1.87 -11.80
C GLU A 115 14.17 2.50 -12.22
N LEU A 116 15.21 2.26 -11.40
CA LEU A 116 16.56 2.78 -11.63
C LEU A 116 17.49 1.67 -12.10
N CYS A 117 18.40 2.03 -12.99
CA CYS A 117 19.48 1.16 -13.44
C CYS A 117 20.79 1.52 -12.72
N ARG A 118 21.72 0.57 -12.68
CA ARG A 118 23.08 0.83 -12.21
C ARG A 118 23.73 1.94 -13.04
N LEU A 119 24.54 2.78 -12.41
CA LEU A 119 25.22 3.96 -12.93
C LEU A 119 24.29 5.11 -13.36
N GLN A 120 22.96 4.93 -13.26
CA GLN A 120 22.01 6.01 -13.50
C GLN A 120 22.20 7.08 -12.43
N THR A 121 22.24 8.35 -12.85
CA THR A 121 22.37 9.48 -11.93
C THR A 121 21.03 10.17 -11.79
N GLU A 122 20.59 10.36 -10.55
CA GLU A 122 19.33 11.04 -10.23
C GLU A 122 19.54 12.13 -9.18
N ASN A 123 18.59 13.06 -9.08
CA ASN A 123 18.58 14.08 -8.03
C ASN A 123 17.79 13.56 -6.83
N TRP A 124 18.50 13.25 -5.76
CA TRP A 124 17.94 12.77 -4.51
C TRP A 124 17.64 13.95 -3.60
N THR A 125 16.42 14.00 -3.09
CA THR A 125 15.93 15.06 -2.21
C THR A 125 15.52 14.46 -0.86
N LEU A 126 15.75 15.23 0.20
CA LEU A 126 15.31 14.85 1.54
C LEU A 126 13.78 14.84 1.63
N PHE A 127 13.25 13.69 2.03
CA PHE A 127 11.83 13.53 2.31
C PHE A 127 11.50 14.12 3.68
N THR A 128 10.65 15.14 3.71
CA THR A 128 10.29 15.90 4.94
C THR A 128 8.80 15.78 5.29
N ASP A 129 8.01 15.15 4.44
CA ASP A 129 6.60 14.94 4.72
C ASP A 129 6.44 14.01 5.92
N ARG A 130 5.45 14.31 6.76
CA ARG A 130 5.12 13.46 7.89
C ARG A 130 4.56 12.13 7.40
N VAL A 131 5.07 11.03 7.94
CA VAL A 131 4.53 9.68 7.68
C VAL A 131 3.77 9.21 8.92
N PRO A 132 2.49 8.84 8.77
CA PRO A 132 1.71 8.30 9.89
C PRO A 132 2.19 6.90 10.29
N THR A 133 1.87 6.50 11.53
CA THR A 133 2.08 5.12 11.96
C THR A 133 1.01 4.22 11.31
N ALA A 134 1.42 3.07 10.79
CA ALA A 134 0.52 2.08 10.20
C ALA A 134 -0.23 1.33 11.29
N ASN A 135 -1.55 1.24 11.16
CA ASN A 135 -2.41 0.38 11.98
C ASN A 135 -2.42 -1.04 11.44
N ALA A 136 -2.54 -1.16 10.11
CA ALA A 136 -2.58 -2.43 9.43
C ALA A 136 -1.85 -2.37 8.08
N VAL A 137 -1.25 -3.51 7.71
CA VAL A 137 -0.56 -3.68 6.42
C VAL A 137 -0.97 -5.01 5.82
N ALA A 138 -1.41 -4.98 4.57
CA ALA A 138 -1.69 -6.17 3.78
C ALA A 138 -0.48 -6.46 2.89
N ILE A 139 0.00 -7.70 2.93
CA ILE A 139 1.13 -8.15 2.11
C ILE A 139 0.78 -9.42 1.36
N GLU A 140 1.36 -9.54 0.17
CA GLU A 140 1.35 -10.75 -0.63
C GLU A 140 2.74 -11.36 -0.63
N ILE A 141 2.83 -12.68 -0.45
CA ILE A 141 4.11 -13.39 -0.36
C ILE A 141 4.23 -14.55 -1.33
N ARG A 142 5.47 -14.81 -1.75
CA ARG A 142 5.85 -16.00 -2.50
C ARG A 142 7.28 -16.42 -2.13
N PRO A 143 7.55 -17.71 -1.89
CA PRO A 143 8.93 -18.18 -1.71
C PRO A 143 9.73 -17.98 -3.00
N LEU A 144 10.95 -17.45 -2.87
CA LEU A 144 11.94 -17.45 -3.93
C LEU A 144 12.59 -18.83 -3.96
N LEU A 145 12.49 -19.51 -5.10
CA LEU A 145 13.17 -20.79 -5.31
C LEU A 145 14.62 -20.47 -5.65
N GLU A 146 15.53 -20.88 -4.79
CA GLU A 146 16.94 -20.88 -5.13
C GLU A 146 17.13 -21.91 -6.24
N GLU A 147 17.66 -21.47 -7.38
CA GLU A 147 18.21 -22.39 -8.37
C GLU A 147 19.32 -23.14 -7.61
N GLN A 148 19.15 -24.44 -7.38
CA GLN A 148 20.27 -25.24 -6.90
C GLN A 148 21.35 -25.07 -7.96
N ASP A 149 22.45 -24.40 -7.59
CA ASP A 149 23.65 -24.32 -8.40
C ASP A 149 24.07 -25.76 -8.72
N GLY A 150 23.64 -26.23 -9.89
CA GLY A 150 23.99 -27.51 -10.42
C GLY A 150 25.45 -27.45 -10.78
N GLU A 151 26.30 -28.05 -9.95
CA GLU A 151 27.57 -28.59 -10.39
C GLU A 151 27.30 -29.49 -11.62
N ASP A 152 27.89 -29.09 -12.74
CA ASP A 152 28.22 -29.90 -13.92
C ASP A 152 27.11 -30.75 -14.56
N SER A 153 26.57 -30.25 -15.68
CA SER A 153 26.62 -31.00 -16.94
C SER A 153 26.21 -30.14 -18.13
N ASP A 154 27.19 -29.84 -18.97
CA ASP A 154 26.95 -29.54 -20.37
C ASP A 154 26.12 -30.67 -21.02
N GLU A 155 25.30 -30.26 -21.99
CA GLU A 155 24.52 -31.08 -22.93
C GLU A 155 23.05 -31.36 -22.56
N ASP A 156 22.20 -30.82 -23.45
CA ASP A 156 20.97 -31.40 -23.99
C ASP A 156 19.61 -30.92 -23.43
N MET A 157 18.93 -30.17 -24.30
CA MET A 157 17.51 -30.26 -24.64
C MET A 157 16.49 -30.62 -23.53
N GLY A 158 15.74 -29.59 -23.11
CA GLY A 158 14.32 -29.71 -22.78
C GLY A 158 13.97 -30.69 -21.66
N VAL A 159 14.20 -30.29 -20.41
CA VAL A 159 13.66 -31.02 -19.25
C VAL A 159 12.78 -30.07 -18.45
N ALA A 160 11.49 -30.43 -18.38
CA ALA A 160 10.53 -29.82 -17.48
C ALA A 160 11.10 -29.82 -16.05
N THR A 161 11.23 -28.63 -15.47
CA THR A 161 11.49 -28.41 -14.04
C THR A 161 10.64 -29.37 -13.23
N GLN A 162 11.28 -30.32 -12.55
CA GLN A 162 10.58 -31.24 -11.65
C GLN A 162 9.80 -30.40 -10.61
N PRO A 163 8.51 -30.69 -10.37
CA PRO A 163 7.77 -30.02 -9.31
C PRO A 163 8.42 -30.36 -7.95
N PRO A 164 8.43 -29.41 -7.01
CA PRO A 164 9.02 -29.63 -5.69
C PRO A 164 8.40 -30.87 -5.02
N THR A 165 9.23 -31.70 -4.41
CA THR A 165 8.88 -33.01 -3.85
C THR A 165 7.91 -32.92 -2.66
N ALA A 166 7.69 -31.72 -2.12
CA ALA A 166 6.63 -31.40 -1.14
C ALA A 166 6.25 -29.91 -1.24
N PRO A 167 4.99 -29.52 -0.98
CA PRO A 167 4.58 -28.11 -0.94
C PRO A 167 5.34 -27.36 0.17
N ILE A 168 5.73 -26.11 -0.12
CA ILE A 168 6.28 -25.23 0.91
C ILE A 168 5.12 -24.76 1.77
N VAL A 169 5.12 -25.12 3.05
CA VAL A 169 4.06 -24.76 4.00
C VAL A 169 4.56 -23.64 4.90
N THR A 170 3.82 -22.54 4.99
CA THR A 170 4.16 -21.37 5.81
C THR A 170 2.98 -20.96 6.68
N ASP A 171 3.24 -20.60 7.94
CA ASP A 171 2.23 -20.06 8.84
C ASP A 171 2.10 -18.54 8.65
N ALA A 172 0.90 -18.06 8.32
CA ALA A 172 0.65 -16.64 8.06
C ALA A 172 0.83 -15.76 9.31
N LYS A 173 0.46 -16.24 10.50
CA LYS A 173 0.55 -15.45 11.74
C LYS A 173 2.00 -15.31 12.18
N GLU A 174 2.77 -16.38 12.04
CA GLU A 174 4.19 -16.34 12.32
C GLU A 174 4.95 -15.48 11.31
N PHE A 175 4.61 -15.61 10.02
CA PHE A 175 5.18 -14.76 8.98
C PHE A 175 4.85 -13.28 9.21
N ALA A 176 3.61 -12.97 9.58
CA ALA A 176 3.18 -11.61 9.95
C ALA A 176 4.04 -11.02 11.08
N ALA A 177 4.26 -11.77 12.16
CA ALA A 177 5.08 -11.34 13.28
C ALA A 177 6.55 -11.14 12.89
N ALA A 178 7.09 -12.06 12.07
CA ALA A 178 8.45 -11.95 11.56
C ALA A 178 8.60 -10.73 10.63
N PHE A 179 7.60 -10.45 9.79
CA PHE A 179 7.58 -9.30 8.88
C PHE A 179 7.50 -7.98 9.63
N ALA A 180 6.63 -7.86 10.63
CA ALA A 180 6.54 -6.66 11.48
C ALA A 180 7.88 -6.37 12.16
N LYS A 181 8.55 -7.41 12.70
CA LYS A 181 9.88 -7.27 13.30
C LYS A 181 10.95 -6.88 12.27
N PHE A 182 10.92 -7.50 11.10
CA PHE A 182 11.86 -7.26 10.01
C PHE A 182 11.76 -5.82 9.47
N THR A 183 10.55 -5.26 9.46
CA THR A 183 10.26 -3.91 8.96
C THR A 183 10.09 -2.86 10.07
N TRP A 184 10.43 -3.17 11.32
CA TRP A 184 10.21 -2.26 12.44
C TRP A 184 10.87 -0.89 12.24
N GLN A 185 10.10 0.18 12.47
CA GLN A 185 10.45 1.59 12.26
C GLN A 185 10.67 2.01 10.80
N ARG A 186 10.48 1.09 9.85
CA ARG A 186 10.56 1.41 8.42
C ARG A 186 9.29 2.09 7.93
N VAL A 187 9.45 3.01 7.00
CA VAL A 187 8.35 3.51 6.17
C VAL A 187 8.12 2.53 5.02
N LEU A 188 6.92 1.94 4.98
CA LEU A 188 6.45 1.12 3.86
C LEU A 188 5.56 1.96 2.95
N THR A 189 5.60 1.65 1.65
CA THR A 189 4.67 2.20 0.65
C THR A 189 3.88 1.08 0.00
N GLU A 190 2.62 1.35 -0.36
CA GLU A 190 1.85 0.45 -1.22
C GLU A 190 2.60 0.08 -2.50
N HIS A 191 2.47 -1.18 -2.90
CA HIS A 191 3.16 -1.81 -4.03
C HIS A 191 4.68 -1.91 -3.92
N GLU A 192 5.25 -1.57 -2.76
CA GLU A 192 6.67 -1.78 -2.50
C GLU A 192 7.01 -3.26 -2.51
N ARG A 193 8.07 -3.61 -3.22
CA ARG A 193 8.59 -4.98 -3.33
C ARG A 193 9.78 -5.15 -2.41
N LEU A 194 9.79 -6.24 -1.67
CA LEU A 194 10.79 -6.57 -0.67
C LEU A 194 11.25 -8.02 -0.85
N VAL A 195 12.45 -8.29 -0.39
CA VAL A 195 12.95 -9.64 -0.19
C VAL A 195 13.21 -9.83 1.29
N MET A 196 12.57 -10.83 1.89
CA MET A 196 12.65 -11.10 3.32
C MET A 196 13.23 -12.51 3.55
N PRO A 197 14.39 -12.65 4.20
CA PRO A 197 14.84 -13.94 4.70
C PRO A 197 13.91 -14.41 5.81
N TYR A 198 13.55 -15.69 5.76
CA TYR A 198 12.64 -16.31 6.73
C TYR A 198 13.32 -17.46 7.47
N LYS A 199 12.74 -17.84 8.62
CA LYS A 199 13.34 -18.81 9.56
C LYS A 199 13.51 -20.23 8.99
N ASP A 200 12.88 -20.53 7.87
CA ASP A 200 13.01 -21.81 7.17
C ASP A 200 14.24 -21.84 6.25
N GLY A 201 15.04 -20.77 6.26
CA GLY A 201 16.25 -20.60 5.46
C GLY A 201 15.99 -20.06 4.06
N ARG A 202 14.74 -19.81 3.67
CA ARG A 202 14.40 -19.31 2.33
C ARG A 202 14.20 -17.80 2.34
N ASN A 203 14.42 -17.20 1.17
CA ASN A 203 14.02 -15.84 0.90
C ASN A 203 12.59 -15.80 0.35
N TYR A 204 11.80 -14.84 0.82
CA TYR A 204 10.44 -14.61 0.33
C TYR A 204 10.40 -13.30 -0.42
N PHE A 205 9.79 -13.32 -1.60
CA PHE A 205 9.30 -12.12 -2.24
C PHE A 205 8.08 -11.65 -1.47
N VAL A 206 8.05 -10.37 -1.13
CA VAL A 206 6.93 -9.73 -0.44
C VAL A 206 6.52 -8.49 -1.23
N ARG A 207 5.24 -8.35 -1.52
CA ARG A 207 4.64 -7.15 -2.11
C ARG A 207 3.66 -6.54 -1.12
N VAL A 208 3.84 -5.26 -0.79
CA VAL A 208 2.85 -4.51 -0.01
C VAL A 208 1.63 -4.25 -0.90
N LEU A 209 0.44 -4.62 -0.44
CA LEU A 209 -0.80 -4.45 -1.20
C LEU A 209 -1.54 -3.18 -0.80
N GLU A 210 -1.75 -3.01 0.50
CA GLU A 210 -2.57 -1.94 1.07
C GLU A 210 -1.99 -1.57 2.44
N ILE A 211 -2.07 -0.28 2.79
CA ILE A 211 -1.70 0.23 4.11
C ILE A 211 -2.90 1.00 4.69
N ASP A 212 -3.28 0.66 5.91
CA ASP A 212 -4.15 1.51 6.72
C ASP A 212 -3.31 2.18 7.80
N ALA A 213 -3.26 3.51 7.78
CA ALA A 213 -2.48 4.31 8.72
C ALA A 213 -3.34 5.42 9.32
N GLU A 214 -2.99 5.85 10.53
CA GLU A 214 -3.68 6.94 11.22
C GLU A 214 -3.45 8.26 10.48
N ASP A 215 -4.50 8.83 9.89
CA ASP A 215 -4.41 10.16 9.28
C ASP A 215 -4.96 11.20 10.26
N GLU A 216 -4.13 12.19 10.65
CA GLU A 216 -4.59 13.28 11.52
C GLU A 216 -5.56 14.23 10.80
N ASP A 217 -5.50 14.28 9.47
CA ASP A 217 -6.44 15.03 8.63
C ASP A 217 -7.73 14.24 8.35
N GLU A 218 -7.83 13.02 8.91
CA GLU A 218 -9.05 12.22 8.83
C GLU A 218 -10.22 12.94 9.52
N THR A 219 -11.13 13.49 8.71
CA THR A 219 -12.34 14.10 9.23
C THR A 219 -13.44 13.07 9.45
N ASP A 220 -14.49 13.44 10.17
CA ASP A 220 -15.72 12.62 10.30
C ASP A 220 -16.34 12.19 8.95
N PHE A 221 -15.94 12.83 7.84
CA PHE A 221 -16.52 12.65 6.51
C PHE A 221 -15.52 12.15 5.45
N THR A 222 -14.25 11.94 5.81
CA THR A 222 -13.20 11.47 4.90
C THR A 222 -12.55 10.22 5.43
N MET A 223 -12.24 9.27 4.54
CA MET A 223 -11.38 8.14 4.83
C MET A 223 -9.91 8.56 4.67
N PRO A 224 -8.98 7.97 5.44
CA PRO A 224 -7.56 8.17 5.19
C PRO A 224 -7.23 7.56 3.81
N ASP A 225 -6.51 8.33 2.99
CA ASP A 225 -5.93 7.86 1.72
C ASP A 225 -4.43 7.63 1.96
N SER A 226 -4.13 6.65 2.83
CA SER A 226 -2.78 6.41 3.34
C SER A 226 -2.06 5.35 2.53
N TYR A 227 -1.35 5.77 1.49
CA TYR A 227 -0.53 4.88 0.67
C TYR A 227 0.88 4.63 1.26
N ARG A 228 1.14 5.15 2.47
CA ARG A 228 2.38 4.96 3.24
C ARG A 228 2.10 4.89 4.73
N GLY A 229 2.91 4.12 5.43
CA GLY A 229 2.88 4.06 6.89
C GLY A 229 4.20 3.61 7.47
N ARG A 230 4.54 4.14 8.64
CA ARG A 230 5.67 3.68 9.44
C ARG A 230 5.22 2.48 10.27
N VAL A 231 5.98 1.40 10.19
CA VAL A 231 5.74 0.17 10.95
C VAL A 231 6.17 0.38 12.40
N ASP A 232 5.26 0.07 13.33
CA ASP A 232 5.52 0.10 14.77
C ASP A 232 5.13 -1.23 15.44
N GLU A 233 5.35 -1.36 16.74
CA GLU A 233 5.14 -2.60 17.50
C GLU A 233 3.70 -3.15 17.41
N ASP A 234 2.70 -2.26 17.29
CA ASP A 234 1.27 -2.60 17.31
C ASP A 234 0.66 -2.85 15.92
N VAL A 235 1.46 -2.85 14.85
CA VAL A 235 0.95 -3.02 13.49
C VAL A 235 0.31 -4.41 13.30
N GLN A 236 -0.85 -4.45 12.65
CA GLN A 236 -1.48 -5.71 12.24
C GLN A 236 -1.08 -6.07 10.81
N VAL A 237 -0.39 -7.20 10.62
CA VAL A 237 0.04 -7.64 9.29
C VAL A 237 -0.87 -8.77 8.80
N PHE A 238 -1.47 -8.57 7.64
CA PHE A 238 -2.30 -9.55 6.95
C PHE A 238 -1.52 -10.14 5.78
N VAL A 239 -1.42 -11.46 5.71
CA VAL A 239 -0.59 -12.18 4.73
C VAL A 239 -1.47 -12.96 3.78
N SER A 240 -1.27 -12.76 2.48
CA SER A 240 -1.86 -13.55 1.40
C SER A 240 -0.77 -14.17 0.52
N SER A 241 -1.11 -15.20 -0.25
CA SER A 241 -0.19 -15.83 -1.20
C SER A 241 -0.38 -15.26 -2.61
N GLU A 242 0.73 -15.06 -3.32
CA GLU A 242 0.70 -14.58 -4.70
C GLU A 242 -0.07 -15.54 -5.62
N GLY A 243 -1.14 -15.04 -6.25
CA GLY A 243 -2.00 -15.85 -7.13
C GLY A 243 -2.89 -16.87 -6.40
N GLY A 244 -3.01 -16.79 -5.08
CA GLY A 244 -3.82 -17.71 -4.27
C GLY A 244 -3.07 -18.97 -3.83
N GLN A 245 -3.80 -19.98 -3.35
CA GLN A 245 -3.22 -21.26 -2.91
C GLN A 245 -2.73 -22.03 -4.14
N SER A 246 -1.43 -22.34 -4.17
CA SER A 246 -0.78 -23.07 -5.25
C SER A 246 -0.39 -24.47 -4.76
N PRO A 247 -0.41 -25.51 -5.61
CA PRO A 247 0.08 -26.83 -5.21
C PRO A 247 1.55 -26.84 -4.77
N ALA A 248 2.32 -25.80 -5.09
CA ALA A 248 3.71 -25.65 -4.67
C ALA A 248 3.89 -24.85 -3.35
N PHE A 249 2.87 -24.08 -2.93
CA PHE A 249 2.95 -23.20 -1.76
C PHE A 249 1.61 -23.10 -1.04
N GLU A 250 1.63 -23.49 0.24
CA GLU A 250 0.47 -23.49 1.12
C GLU A 250 0.68 -22.52 2.29
N LEU A 251 -0.30 -21.64 2.48
CA LEU A 251 -0.33 -20.68 3.58
C LEU A 251 -1.37 -21.10 4.62
N LEU A 252 -0.93 -21.35 5.85
CA LEU A 252 -1.78 -21.76 6.98
C LEU A 252 -2.20 -20.56 7.83
N ASN A 253 -3.29 -20.70 8.59
CA ASN A 253 -3.76 -19.70 9.58
C ASN A 253 -3.99 -18.29 9.01
N VAL A 254 -4.36 -18.20 7.73
CA VAL A 254 -4.67 -16.94 7.04
C VAL A 254 -5.82 -16.23 7.72
N THR A 255 -5.64 -14.95 8.00
CA THR A 255 -6.73 -14.07 8.44
C THR A 255 -7.35 -13.44 7.19
N PRO A 256 -8.63 -13.72 6.89
CA PRO A 256 -9.24 -13.21 5.67
C PRO A 256 -9.39 -11.69 5.74
N ILE A 257 -8.93 -11.01 4.70
CA ILE A 257 -9.22 -9.59 4.46
C ILE A 257 -10.55 -9.54 3.70
N SER A 258 -11.41 -8.61 4.08
CA SER A 258 -12.64 -8.31 3.36
C SER A 258 -12.31 -7.84 1.93
N SER A 259 -13.16 -8.17 0.95
CA SER A 259 -13.03 -7.72 -0.44
C SER A 259 -12.97 -6.19 -0.56
N ALA A 260 -13.55 -5.47 0.41
CA ALA A 260 -13.49 -4.01 0.51
C ALA A 260 -12.20 -3.46 1.17
N GLY A 261 -11.16 -4.29 1.32
CA GLY A 261 -9.83 -3.87 1.80
C GLY A 261 -9.70 -3.72 3.31
N LEU A 262 -8.52 -3.29 3.76
CA LEU A 262 -8.19 -3.05 5.17
C LEU A 262 -9.09 -2.01 5.81
N ALA A 263 -9.45 -0.96 5.07
CA ALA A 263 -10.34 0.09 5.54
C ALA A 263 -11.67 -0.45 6.09
N SER A 264 -12.20 -1.53 5.49
CA SER A 264 -13.45 -2.17 5.91
C SER A 264 -13.35 -2.96 7.21
N MET A 265 -12.12 -3.28 7.65
CA MET A 265 -11.86 -3.97 8.92
C MET A 265 -11.95 -3.02 10.12
N ARG A 266 -11.96 -1.70 9.88
CA ARG A 266 -12.10 -0.70 10.93
C ARG A 266 -13.49 -0.74 11.56
N SER A 267 -13.54 -0.64 12.88
CA SER A 267 -14.80 -0.75 13.63
C SER A 267 -15.80 0.38 13.36
N ASP A 268 -15.35 1.53 12.89
CA ASP A 268 -16.15 2.71 12.56
C ASP A 268 -16.58 2.76 11.08
N VAL A 269 -16.17 1.77 10.29
CA VAL A 269 -16.47 1.62 8.86
C VAL A 269 -17.48 0.51 8.65
N VAL A 270 -18.30 0.64 7.61
CA VAL A 270 -19.15 -0.43 7.08
C VAL A 270 -18.93 -0.55 5.58
N THR A 271 -18.99 -1.77 5.06
CA THR A 271 -19.01 -2.01 3.62
C THR A 271 -20.42 -1.78 3.08
N VAL A 272 -20.55 -0.92 2.08
CA VAL A 272 -21.78 -0.69 1.32
C VAL A 272 -21.65 -1.38 -0.02
N LEU A 273 -22.56 -2.30 -0.31
CA LEU A 273 -22.69 -2.94 -1.62
C LEU A 273 -23.60 -2.09 -2.51
N THR A 274 -23.11 -1.71 -3.68
CA THR A 274 -23.88 -0.98 -4.69
C THR A 274 -24.59 -1.94 -5.65
N ASN A 275 -25.48 -1.40 -6.49
CA ASN A 275 -26.34 -2.20 -7.38
C ASN A 275 -25.58 -2.90 -8.52
N ASP A 276 -24.37 -2.44 -8.81
CA ASP A 276 -23.41 -3.02 -9.74
C ASP A 276 -22.46 -4.02 -9.06
N GLU A 277 -22.79 -4.47 -7.84
CA GLU A 277 -22.02 -5.42 -7.04
C GLU A 277 -20.64 -4.91 -6.60
N GLU A 278 -20.38 -3.60 -6.73
CA GLU A 278 -19.18 -2.96 -6.21
C GLU A 278 -19.29 -2.73 -4.69
N GLU A 279 -18.20 -2.95 -3.97
CA GLU A 279 -18.14 -2.82 -2.52
C GLU A 279 -17.30 -1.61 -2.12
N PHE A 280 -17.89 -0.73 -1.29
CA PHE A 280 -17.22 0.49 -0.84
C PHE A 280 -17.16 0.57 0.68
N PRO A 281 -15.98 0.83 1.28
CA PRO A 281 -15.88 1.16 2.69
C PRO A 281 -16.43 2.58 2.95
N VAL A 282 -17.40 2.70 3.87
CA VAL A 282 -18.04 3.97 4.25
C VAL A 282 -18.07 4.10 5.77
N LYS A 283 -17.70 5.28 6.30
CA LYS A 283 -17.85 5.57 7.73
C LYS A 283 -19.30 5.44 8.18
N LYS A 284 -19.53 4.75 9.29
CA LYS A 284 -20.88 4.54 9.87
C LYS A 284 -21.60 5.86 10.13
N LYS A 285 -20.87 6.91 10.51
CA LYS A 285 -21.42 8.27 10.73
C LYS A 285 -22.03 8.89 9.46
N LEU A 286 -21.55 8.50 8.27
CA LEU A 286 -22.05 9.01 6.97
C LEU A 286 -23.32 8.31 6.49
N LEU A 287 -23.60 7.10 6.97
CA LEU A 287 -24.75 6.32 6.51
C LEU A 287 -26.07 7.06 6.72
N PHE A 288 -26.28 7.61 7.90
CA PHE A 288 -27.55 8.24 8.23
C PHE A 288 -27.82 9.53 7.45
N PRO A 289 -26.85 10.46 7.30
CA PRO A 289 -26.94 11.56 6.34
C PRO A 289 -27.22 11.10 4.90
N CYS A 290 -26.50 10.09 4.40
CA CYS A 290 -26.66 9.59 3.04
C CYS A 290 -28.04 8.96 2.81
N ILE A 291 -28.52 8.11 3.73
CA ILE A 291 -29.85 7.49 3.68
C ILE A 291 -30.95 8.56 3.73
N LYS A 292 -30.81 9.55 4.61
CA LYS A 292 -31.78 10.66 4.71
C LYS A 292 -31.85 11.49 3.43
N LEU A 293 -30.70 11.76 2.81
CA LEU A 293 -30.66 12.54 1.57
C LEU A 293 -31.29 11.74 0.42
N SER A 294 -30.96 10.45 0.30
CA SER A 294 -31.61 9.55 -0.68
C SER A 294 -33.13 9.46 -0.47
N SER A 295 -33.59 9.35 0.78
CA SER A 295 -35.03 9.35 1.09
C SER A 295 -35.71 10.69 0.77
N ALA A 296 -35.05 11.81 1.02
CA ALA A 296 -35.57 13.14 0.68
C ALA A 296 -35.68 13.36 -0.84
N VAL A 297 -34.70 12.86 -1.60
CA VAL A 297 -34.72 12.88 -3.07
C VAL A 297 -35.82 11.99 -3.62
N LEU A 298 -35.92 10.73 -3.16
CA LEU A 298 -36.94 9.78 -3.61
C LEU A 298 -38.36 10.18 -3.20
N SER A 299 -38.54 10.90 -2.10
CA SER A 299 -39.83 11.44 -1.66
C SER A 299 -40.23 12.75 -2.34
N GLY A 300 -39.45 13.23 -3.33
CA GLY A 300 -39.74 14.46 -4.06
C GLY A 300 -39.59 15.74 -3.23
N LYS A 301 -38.92 15.66 -2.07
CA LYS A 301 -38.70 16.79 -1.14
C LYS A 301 -37.35 17.50 -1.37
N GLY A 302 -36.54 17.02 -2.32
CA GLY A 302 -35.29 17.66 -2.71
C GLY A 302 -35.53 18.97 -3.47
N TYR A 303 -35.17 20.11 -2.87
CA TYR A 303 -35.21 21.42 -3.53
C TYR A 303 -33.80 21.74 -4.06
N ILE A 304 -33.56 21.57 -5.36
CA ILE A 304 -32.33 22.07 -5.99
C ILE A 304 -32.50 23.58 -6.17
N ARG A 305 -31.92 24.36 -5.26
CA ARG A 305 -31.87 25.82 -5.40
C ARG A 305 -30.74 26.17 -6.35
N THR A 306 -31.05 26.30 -7.64
CA THR A 306 -30.14 26.86 -8.65
C THR A 306 -29.95 28.36 -8.38
N HIS A 307 -29.10 28.69 -7.41
CA HIS A 307 -28.51 30.02 -7.36
C HIS A 307 -27.33 30.04 -8.34
N LEU A 308 -27.44 30.92 -9.34
CA LEU A 308 -26.37 31.36 -10.22
C LEU A 308 -25.09 31.65 -9.40
N LEU A 309 -24.14 30.72 -9.44
CA LEU A 309 -22.73 30.98 -9.23
C LEU A 309 -22.00 30.34 -10.40
N GLN A 310 -21.77 31.15 -11.44
CA GLN A 310 -20.70 30.92 -12.40
C GLN A 310 -19.36 30.97 -11.64
N SER A 311 -18.92 29.85 -11.07
CA SER A 311 -17.50 29.53 -10.93
C SER A 311 -17.30 28.07 -10.48
N LYS A 312 -16.65 27.31 -11.37
CA LYS A 312 -15.84 26.11 -11.09
C LYS A 312 -16.50 25.02 -10.23
N TRP A 313 -17.37 24.24 -10.86
CA TRP A 313 -17.69 22.89 -10.40
C TRP A 313 -16.45 22.01 -10.56
N THR A 314 -15.94 21.49 -9.45
CA THR A 314 -14.85 20.50 -9.41
C THR A 314 -15.45 19.10 -9.29
N TRP A 315 -14.77 18.12 -9.89
CA TRP A 315 -15.19 16.75 -10.20
C TRP A 315 -15.67 15.87 -9.02
N THR A 316 -15.65 16.37 -7.79
CA THR A 316 -16.11 15.68 -6.58
C THR A 316 -17.64 15.66 -6.43
N ALA A 317 -18.34 16.68 -6.93
CA ALA A 317 -19.81 16.69 -6.94
C ALA A 317 -20.40 15.70 -7.96
N ALA A 318 -19.66 15.38 -9.04
CA ALA A 318 -20.09 14.43 -10.05
C ALA A 318 -20.10 12.99 -9.53
N HIS A 319 -19.15 12.61 -8.65
CA HIS A 319 -19.16 11.30 -8.00
C HIS A 319 -20.28 11.18 -6.96
N LEU A 320 -20.57 12.25 -6.20
CA LEU A 320 -21.73 12.27 -5.31
C LEU A 320 -23.04 12.13 -6.11
N ILE A 321 -23.17 12.81 -7.25
CA ILE A 321 -24.34 12.71 -8.13
C ILE A 321 -24.42 11.33 -8.81
N ALA A 322 -23.29 10.73 -9.18
CA ALA A 322 -23.25 9.35 -9.70
C ALA A 322 -23.70 8.35 -8.63
N PHE A 323 -23.25 8.52 -7.38
CA PHE A 323 -23.73 7.77 -6.21
C PHE A 323 -25.25 7.93 -6.02
N PHE A 324 -25.80 9.12 -6.29
CA PHE A 324 -27.24 9.41 -6.25
C PHE A 324 -28.04 8.76 -7.39
N CYS A 325 -27.49 8.67 -8.60
CA CYS A 325 -28.15 8.01 -9.72
C CYS A 325 -28.16 6.48 -9.56
N ILE A 326 -27.09 5.89 -9.02
CA ILE A 326 -26.96 4.44 -8.85
C ILE A 326 -27.90 3.93 -7.73
N LEU A 327 -27.97 4.61 -6.58
CA LEU A 327 -28.88 4.23 -5.48
C LEU A 327 -30.38 4.41 -5.81
N SER A 328 -30.73 5.22 -6.82
CA SER A 328 -32.14 5.47 -7.20
C SER A 328 -32.78 4.32 -7.99
N THR A 329 -32.00 3.34 -8.45
CA THR A 329 -32.49 2.15 -9.14
C THR A 329 -32.54 0.95 -8.20
N LYS A 330 -33.62 0.89 -7.39
CA LYS A 330 -34.18 -0.31 -6.74
C LYS A 330 -33.45 -0.90 -5.52
N LEU A 331 -33.82 -0.40 -4.33
CA LEU A 331 -33.99 -1.25 -3.14
C LEU A 331 -35.16 -2.22 -3.39
N VAL A 332 -34.89 -3.47 -3.78
CA VAL A 332 -35.85 -4.58 -3.65
C VAL A 332 -35.48 -5.36 -2.39
N THR A 333 -36.34 -5.26 -1.40
CA THR A 333 -36.25 -5.97 -0.12
C THR A 333 -36.43 -7.48 -0.33
N THR A 334 -35.46 -8.27 0.13
CA THR A 334 -35.71 -9.67 0.51
C THR A 334 -35.51 -9.80 2.02
N ALA A 335 -36.61 -9.69 2.75
CA ALA A 335 -36.68 -10.06 4.15
C ALA A 335 -37.02 -11.57 4.26
N PRO A 336 -36.40 -12.34 5.17
CA PRO A 336 -36.77 -13.73 5.39
C PRO A 336 -38.10 -13.81 6.17
N SER A 337 -38.99 -14.65 5.69
CA SER A 337 -40.31 -14.95 6.26
C SER A 337 -40.22 -15.63 7.63
N PHE A 338 -40.84 -15.04 8.65
CA PHE A 338 -41.18 -15.72 9.91
C PHE A 338 -42.70 -15.69 10.14
N ASN A 339 -43.28 -16.89 10.00
CA ASN A 339 -44.52 -17.46 10.55
C ASN A 339 -45.65 -16.54 11.08
N SER A 340 -46.74 -16.56 10.31
CA SER A 340 -48.13 -16.82 10.70
C SER A 340 -48.52 -16.81 12.19
N ILE A 341 -49.35 -15.84 12.58
CA ILE A 341 -50.40 -15.97 13.61
C ILE A 341 -51.66 -15.25 13.07
N PRO A 342 -52.86 -15.88 13.08
CA PRO A 342 -54.05 -15.31 12.46
C PRO A 342 -54.81 -14.33 13.37
N GLN A 343 -55.63 -13.53 12.69
CA GLN A 343 -56.45 -12.43 13.16
C GLN A 343 -57.58 -12.81 14.13
N SER A 344 -57.96 -11.79 14.91
CA SER A 344 -59.32 -11.41 15.32
C SER A 344 -60.04 -12.28 16.37
N GLN A 345 -60.41 -11.65 17.50
CA GLN A 345 -61.82 -11.33 17.75
C GLN A 345 -62.02 -10.36 18.92
N THR A 346 -62.99 -9.48 18.69
CA THR A 346 -63.59 -8.47 19.56
C THR A 346 -64.41 -9.11 20.71
N ILE A 347 -64.57 -8.36 21.81
CA ILE A 347 -65.79 -8.16 22.64
C ILE A 347 -65.52 -8.29 24.16
N CYS A 348 -65.97 -7.22 24.87
CA CYS A 348 -66.06 -6.93 26.30
C CYS A 348 -64.79 -6.46 27.02
#